data_AF-A0A538E6N5-F1
#
_entry.id   AF-A0A538E6N5-F1
#
_cell.length_a   1.000
_cell.length_b   1.000
_cell.length_c   1.000
_cell.angle_alpha   90.00
_cell.angle_beta   90.00
_cell.angle_gamma   90.00
#
_symmetry.space_group_name_H-M   'P 1'
#
loop_
_entity.id
_entity.type
_entity.pdbx_description
1 polymer ?
#
loop_
_entity_poly.entity_id
_entity_poly.type
_entity_poly.pdbx_seq_one_letter_code
_entity_poly.pdbx_strand_id
1 'polypeptide(L)'
;MSDHGLTGILLVGGESRRFGSPKALARLGDETLAERAWRLLGAVCDERIAVGKGSHGLQLPFPILDDGTPEHAPAYGVLAGLRAASDDVCVALPVDCPLLTADALRALADARAVPQTGPLPGAYERRMIAELERRLAAGERSLRGLIGANLRDRRRRAARILSGAMRLARFVLLLPLVLVAGGCGGSTATETETTLPTVGQKTEVRVYWLRDGRVWPVSREVDTTGGIVNGTVAQLLLGPSDKEKSGLKATSAIPDSVSKAEIDVSSRVARVKTGDLPRAALSQLVYTLTQFPTVDSVEVKGKSYTRADFEDLTPLILVESPLPFRQVTSPLHATGTANTFEATFNYELRDPDGKVVAHHFVTATSGSGMRGTFDFTARFTIHRSGMGKLVVFELSAENGKRIHLAEVPLQLSG
;
A
#
# COMPACT_ATOMS: atom_id res chain seq x y z
N MET A 1 0.82 -17.79 34.59
CA MET A 1 0.09 -16.72 33.92
C MET A 1 -0.41 -15.82 35.02
N SER A 2 0.01 -14.56 35.05
CA SER A 2 -0.44 -13.62 36.08
C SER A 2 -1.94 -13.40 35.91
N ASP A 3 -2.66 -13.54 37.02
CA ASP A 3 -4.11 -13.55 37.21
C ASP A 3 -4.73 -12.16 36.98
N HIS A 4 -4.60 -11.63 35.77
CA HIS A 4 -5.17 -10.35 35.38
C HIS A 4 -6.20 -10.60 34.28
N GLY A 5 -7.43 -10.18 34.53
CA GLY A 5 -8.52 -10.30 33.57
C GLY A 5 -8.20 -9.60 32.25
N LEU A 6 -8.83 -10.08 31.18
CA LEU A 6 -8.65 -9.56 29.83
C LEU A 6 -9.99 -9.15 29.25
N THR A 7 -10.10 -7.88 28.83
CA THR A 7 -11.27 -7.40 28.10
C THR A 7 -11.07 -7.48 26.58
N GLY A 8 -12.01 -8.09 25.86
CA GLY A 8 -12.07 -8.06 24.40
C GLY A 8 -12.89 -6.88 23.89
N ILE A 9 -12.30 -6.01 23.08
CA ILE A 9 -13.02 -4.91 22.43
C ILE A 9 -13.25 -5.27 20.95
N LEU A 10 -14.48 -5.62 20.59
CA LEU A 10 -14.87 -5.85 19.20
C LEU A 10 -15.21 -4.53 18.52
N LEU A 11 -14.50 -4.18 17.46
CA LEU A 11 -14.80 -2.99 16.66
C LEU A 11 -15.73 -3.37 15.51
N VAL A 12 -17.02 -3.03 15.65
CA VAL A 12 -18.06 -3.31 14.63
C VAL A 12 -18.36 -2.12 13.72
N GLY A 13 -17.72 -0.98 13.96
CA GLY A 13 -17.92 0.27 13.21
C GLY A 13 -17.04 0.41 11.96
N GLY A 14 -17.54 1.20 11.01
CA GLY A 14 -16.87 1.58 9.77
C GLY A 14 -17.88 1.73 8.64
N GLU A 15 -17.87 2.84 7.91
CA GLU A 15 -18.89 3.13 6.88
C GLU A 15 -18.91 2.12 5.74
N SER A 16 -17.95 1.19 5.68
CA SER A 16 -17.94 0.08 4.73
C SER A 16 -18.20 0.55 3.28
N ARG A 17 -17.78 1.78 2.96
CA ARG A 17 -18.10 2.48 1.70
C ARG A 17 -17.68 1.71 0.45
N ARG A 18 -16.70 0.81 0.62
CA ARG A 18 -16.14 -0.05 -0.44
C ARG A 18 -16.66 -1.50 -0.41
N PHE A 19 -17.35 -1.89 0.67
CA PHE A 19 -17.89 -3.24 0.86
C PHE A 19 -19.37 -3.34 0.45
N GLY A 20 -20.04 -2.20 0.19
CA GLY A 20 -21.44 -2.12 -0.24
C GLY A 20 -22.47 -2.42 0.84
N SER A 21 -22.09 -3.18 1.87
CA SER A 21 -22.87 -3.50 3.07
C SER A 21 -22.01 -3.37 4.34
N PRO A 22 -22.62 -3.29 5.53
CA PRO A 22 -21.86 -3.29 6.78
C PRO A 22 -20.99 -4.55 6.92
N LYS A 23 -19.65 -4.37 6.99
CA LYS A 23 -18.68 -5.49 7.05
C LYS A 23 -18.96 -6.47 8.20
N ALA A 24 -19.49 -5.97 9.31
CA ALA A 24 -19.90 -6.77 10.46
C ALA A 24 -20.89 -7.91 10.10
N LEU A 25 -21.78 -7.67 9.12
CA LEU A 25 -22.80 -8.62 8.69
C LEU A 25 -22.36 -9.54 7.53
N ALA A 26 -21.15 -9.34 7.00
CA ALA A 26 -20.61 -10.20 5.95
C ALA A 26 -20.44 -11.62 6.47
N ARG A 27 -20.74 -12.64 5.65
CA ARG A 27 -20.68 -14.05 6.06
C ARG A 27 -19.38 -14.72 5.62
N LEU A 28 -18.86 -15.59 6.49
CA LEU A 28 -17.78 -16.52 6.18
C LEU A 28 -18.16 -17.92 6.68
N GLY A 29 -18.68 -18.74 5.76
CA GLY A 29 -19.39 -19.97 6.13
C GLY A 29 -20.76 -19.64 6.73
N ASP A 30 -21.07 -20.24 7.87
CA ASP A 30 -22.39 -20.13 8.52
C ASP A 30 -22.49 -18.97 9.53
N GLU A 31 -21.37 -18.32 9.86
CA GLU A 31 -21.30 -17.19 10.80
C GLU A 31 -21.01 -15.88 10.05
N THR A 32 -21.49 -14.76 10.59
CA THR A 32 -21.02 -13.42 10.20
C THR A 32 -19.62 -13.14 10.73
N LEU A 33 -18.91 -12.19 10.12
CA LEU A 33 -17.59 -11.75 10.59
C LEU A 33 -17.64 -11.24 12.02
N ALA A 34 -18.72 -10.52 12.39
CA ALA A 34 -18.91 -10.04 13.74
C ALA A 34 -19.19 -11.18 14.74
N GLU A 35 -20.03 -12.16 14.40
CA GLU A 35 -20.27 -13.34 15.25
C GLU A 35 -18.99 -14.16 15.45
N ARG A 36 -18.21 -14.37 14.40
CA ARG A 36 -16.95 -15.11 14.46
C ARG A 36 -15.93 -14.41 15.36
N ALA A 37 -15.77 -13.10 15.22
CA ALA A 37 -14.87 -12.31 16.06
C ALA A 37 -15.38 -12.26 17.52
N TRP A 38 -16.69 -12.14 17.73
CA TRP A 38 -17.31 -12.18 19.06
C TRP A 38 -17.09 -13.52 19.76
N ARG A 39 -17.25 -14.63 19.05
CA ARG A 39 -16.95 -15.98 19.54
C ARG A 39 -15.48 -16.14 19.90
N LEU A 40 -14.58 -15.61 19.07
CA LEU A 40 -13.14 -15.63 19.36
C LEU A 40 -12.80 -14.86 20.65
N LEU A 41 -13.35 -13.66 20.82
CA LEU A 41 -13.17 -12.90 22.07
C LEU A 41 -13.72 -13.65 23.27
N GLY A 42 -14.91 -14.25 23.16
CA GLY A 42 -15.51 -15.04 24.24
C GLY A 42 -14.74 -16.32 24.63
N ALA A 43 -13.86 -16.81 23.76
CA ALA A 43 -12.98 -17.95 24.07
C ALA A 43 -11.65 -17.55 24.73
N VAL A 44 -11.34 -16.24 24.78
CA VAL A 44 -10.03 -15.73 25.21
C VAL A 44 -10.13 -14.71 26.33
N CYS A 45 -11.20 -13.91 26.37
CA CYS A 45 -11.37 -12.75 27.24
C CYS A 45 -12.48 -13.02 28.26
N ASP A 46 -12.29 -12.51 29.47
CA ASP A 46 -13.26 -12.61 30.58
C ASP A 46 -14.45 -11.68 30.35
N GLU A 47 -14.17 -10.50 29.80
CA GLU A 47 -15.15 -9.50 29.38
C GLU A 47 -15.08 -9.30 27.87
N ARG A 48 -16.20 -8.98 27.23
CA ARG A 48 -16.23 -8.58 25.82
C ARG A 48 -17.23 -7.46 25.58
N ILE A 49 -16.77 -6.44 24.87
CA ILE A 49 -17.50 -5.20 24.58
C ILE A 49 -17.47 -4.99 23.08
N ALA A 50 -18.63 -4.94 22.44
CA ALA A 50 -18.72 -4.53 21.03
C ALA A 50 -18.92 -3.02 20.97
N VAL A 51 -18.14 -2.33 20.14
CA VAL A 51 -18.16 -0.88 20.00
C VAL A 51 -18.41 -0.51 18.55
N GLY A 52 -19.37 0.37 18.33
CA GLY A 52 -19.72 0.89 17.01
C GLY A 52 -20.89 1.85 17.11
N LYS A 53 -21.21 2.50 15.99
CA LYS A 53 -22.26 3.53 15.97
C LYS A 53 -23.63 2.88 15.94
N GLY A 54 -24.45 3.13 16.96
CA GLY A 54 -25.80 2.55 17.09
C GLY A 54 -26.74 2.94 15.95
N SER A 55 -26.42 4.01 15.21
CA SER A 55 -27.20 4.56 14.10
C SER A 55 -27.20 3.73 12.81
N HIS A 56 -26.43 2.63 12.71
CA HIS A 56 -26.37 1.81 11.50
C HIS A 56 -27.34 0.62 11.47
N GLY A 57 -28.23 0.46 12.47
CA GLY A 57 -29.26 -0.60 12.45
C GLY A 57 -28.69 -2.02 12.36
N LEU A 58 -27.46 -2.22 12.84
CA LEU A 58 -26.80 -3.53 12.84
C LEU A 58 -27.52 -4.46 13.80
N GLN A 59 -28.27 -5.42 13.26
CA GLN A 59 -28.85 -6.51 14.03
C GLN A 59 -27.78 -7.56 14.31
N LEU A 60 -26.98 -7.33 15.35
CA LEU A 60 -26.01 -8.29 15.88
C LEU A 60 -26.60 -8.99 17.10
N PRO A 61 -26.21 -10.26 17.38
CA PRO A 61 -26.74 -11.03 18.51
C PRO A 61 -26.16 -10.60 19.88
N PHE A 62 -25.57 -9.40 19.96
CA PHE A 62 -24.94 -8.85 21.15
C PHE A 62 -25.07 -7.32 21.17
N PRO A 63 -25.06 -6.71 22.37
CA PRO A 63 -25.20 -5.26 22.51
C PRO A 63 -24.00 -4.53 21.92
N ILE A 64 -24.25 -3.37 21.31
CA ILE A 64 -23.23 -2.48 20.75
C ILE A 64 -23.20 -1.21 21.60
N LEU A 65 -22.02 -0.89 22.13
CA LEU A 65 -21.72 0.38 22.78
C LEU A 65 -21.46 1.45 21.72
N ASP A 66 -22.22 2.54 21.80
CA ASP A 66 -21.97 3.73 20.99
C ASP A 66 -20.71 4.46 21.48
N ASP A 67 -19.84 4.87 20.55
CA ASP A 67 -18.63 5.62 20.88
C ASP A 67 -18.92 7.12 21.14
N GLY A 68 -20.16 7.56 20.92
CA GLY A 68 -20.65 8.90 21.23
C GLY A 68 -20.12 9.97 20.28
N THR A 69 -19.52 9.60 19.14
CA THR A 69 -18.94 10.55 18.19
C THR A 69 -19.48 10.38 16.76
N PRO A 70 -19.74 11.48 16.04
CA PRO A 70 -20.04 11.41 14.61
C PRO A 70 -18.80 11.02 13.79
N GLU A 71 -17.58 11.13 14.32
CA GLU A 71 -16.33 10.91 13.58
C GLU A 71 -16.01 9.43 13.35
N HIS A 72 -15.50 9.06 12.17
CA HIS A 72 -15.19 7.68 11.82
C HIS A 72 -13.68 7.42 11.91
N ALA A 73 -13.22 6.87 13.02
CA ALA A 73 -11.87 6.33 13.15
C ALA A 73 -11.82 5.22 14.21
N PRO A 74 -11.01 4.17 14.02
CA PRO A 74 -10.89 3.10 15.02
C PRO A 74 -10.42 3.57 16.40
N ALA A 75 -9.71 4.71 16.46
CA ALA A 75 -9.26 5.31 17.71
C ALA A 75 -10.41 5.67 18.66
N TYR A 76 -11.55 6.14 18.15
CA TYR A 76 -12.72 6.43 18.98
C TYR A 76 -13.35 5.15 19.55
N GLY A 77 -13.46 4.10 18.73
CA GLY A 77 -13.95 2.80 19.18
C GLY A 77 -13.05 2.15 20.23
N VAL A 78 -11.72 2.24 20.04
CA VAL A 78 -10.76 1.78 21.05
C VAL A 78 -10.88 2.61 22.34
N LEU A 79 -10.97 3.94 22.25
CA LEU A 79 -11.15 4.80 23.42
C LEU A 79 -12.42 4.47 24.20
N ALA A 80 -13.57 4.34 23.51
CA ALA A 80 -14.83 4.00 24.12
C ALA A 80 -14.79 2.61 24.77
N GLY A 81 -14.18 1.62 24.10
CA GLY A 81 -13.96 0.29 24.65
C GLY A 81 -13.06 0.31 25.90
N LEU A 82 -11.96 1.06 25.89
CA LEU A 82 -11.06 1.20 27.05
C LEU A 82 -11.75 1.87 28.25
N ARG A 83 -12.65 2.83 28.00
CA ARG A 83 -13.43 3.49 29.06
C ARG A 83 -14.43 2.53 29.71
N ALA A 84 -15.09 1.70 28.89
CA ALA A 84 -16.09 0.73 29.35
C ALA A 84 -15.49 -0.56 29.92
N ALA A 85 -14.24 -0.88 29.58
CA ALA A 85 -13.55 -2.08 30.04
C ALA A 85 -13.40 -2.11 31.56
N SER A 86 -13.60 -3.28 32.15
CA SER A 86 -13.33 -3.54 33.57
C SER A 86 -11.84 -3.79 33.82
N ASP A 87 -11.17 -4.46 32.89
CA ASP A 87 -9.77 -4.88 33.05
C ASP A 87 -8.77 -3.83 32.57
N ASP A 88 -7.59 -3.79 33.18
CA ASP A 88 -6.50 -2.87 32.79
C ASP A 88 -6.03 -3.07 31.36
N VAL A 89 -6.16 -4.28 30.83
CA VAL A 89 -5.68 -4.64 29.50
C VAL A 89 -6.81 -5.11 28.63
N CYS A 90 -6.85 -4.56 27.42
CA CYS A 90 -7.86 -4.88 26.45
C CYS A 90 -7.23 -5.28 25.12
N VAL A 91 -7.81 -6.27 24.44
CA VAL A 91 -7.49 -6.59 23.04
C VAL A 91 -8.56 -6.04 22.12
N ALA A 92 -8.19 -5.06 21.30
CA ALA A 92 -9.05 -4.53 20.26
C ALA A 92 -8.96 -5.39 19.00
N LEU A 93 -10.09 -5.96 18.59
CA LEU A 93 -10.24 -6.84 17.44
C LEU A 93 -11.25 -6.23 16.47
N PRO A 94 -10.85 -5.86 15.25
CA PRO A 94 -11.81 -5.47 14.24
C PRO A 94 -12.37 -6.70 13.49
N VAL A 95 -13.54 -6.54 12.86
CA VAL A 95 -14.22 -7.64 12.16
C VAL A 95 -13.49 -8.15 10.90
N ASP A 96 -12.45 -7.44 10.41
CA ASP A 96 -11.63 -7.85 9.24
C ASP A 96 -10.74 -9.05 9.45
N CYS A 97 -10.66 -9.58 10.66
CA CYS A 97 -9.62 -10.53 11.03
C CYS A 97 -10.18 -11.96 11.19
N PRO A 98 -10.89 -12.55 10.21
CA PRO A 98 -11.60 -13.81 10.41
C PRO A 98 -10.66 -15.01 10.62
N LEU A 99 -9.40 -14.89 10.22
CA LEU A 99 -8.40 -15.95 10.37
C LEU A 99 -7.58 -15.84 11.66
N LEU A 100 -7.87 -14.87 12.52
CA LEU A 100 -7.19 -14.73 13.80
C LEU A 100 -7.53 -15.91 14.72
N THR A 101 -6.52 -16.47 15.38
CA THR A 101 -6.68 -17.61 16.30
C THR A 101 -6.64 -17.15 17.76
N ALA A 102 -7.16 -17.99 18.67
CA ALA A 102 -7.16 -17.71 20.11
C ALA A 102 -5.74 -17.53 20.64
N ASP A 103 -4.79 -18.34 20.18
CA ASP A 103 -3.39 -18.26 20.61
C ASP A 103 -2.70 -16.99 20.11
N ALA A 104 -2.97 -16.57 18.87
CA ALA A 104 -2.45 -15.30 18.36
C ALA A 104 -3.03 -14.10 19.14
N LEU A 105 -4.31 -14.16 19.52
CA LEU A 105 -4.95 -13.12 20.32
C LEU A 105 -4.38 -13.06 21.74
N ARG A 106 -4.18 -14.22 22.41
CA ARG A 106 -3.50 -14.30 23.72
C ARG A 106 -2.08 -13.76 23.65
N ALA A 107 -1.35 -14.11 22.60
CA ALA A 107 0.02 -13.61 22.40
C ALA A 107 0.09 -12.09 22.24
N LEU A 108 -0.87 -11.49 21.52
CA LEU A 108 -0.98 -10.03 21.42
C LEU A 108 -1.26 -9.42 22.79
N ALA A 109 -2.21 -10.00 23.54
CA ALA A 109 -2.52 -9.59 24.90
C ALA A 109 -1.26 -9.62 25.76
N ASP A 110 -0.63 -10.78 25.94
CA ASP A 110 0.54 -10.97 26.81
C ASP A 110 1.70 -10.03 26.46
N ALA A 111 1.93 -9.80 25.17
CA ALA A 111 3.00 -8.92 24.70
C ALA A 111 2.67 -7.43 24.85
N ARG A 112 1.41 -7.06 25.10
CA ARG A 112 0.89 -5.68 25.06
C ARG A 112 1.34 -4.99 23.76
N ALA A 113 1.03 -5.63 22.63
CA ALA A 113 1.61 -5.32 21.34
C ALA A 113 0.56 -5.21 20.22
N VAL A 114 1.03 -4.66 19.10
CA VAL A 114 0.31 -4.58 17.83
C VAL A 114 1.13 -5.25 16.72
N PRO A 115 0.49 -5.75 15.65
CA PRO A 115 1.14 -6.22 14.44
C PRO A 115 2.00 -5.13 13.77
N GLN A 116 2.95 -5.56 12.93
CA GLN A 116 3.73 -4.63 12.11
C GLN A 116 2.89 -3.97 11.00
N THR A 117 1.85 -4.68 10.54
CA THR A 117 0.97 -4.25 9.45
C THR A 117 0.03 -3.13 9.87
N GLY A 118 -0.24 -2.95 11.16
CA GLY A 118 -1.10 -1.90 11.64
C GLY A 118 -1.38 -1.98 13.14
N PRO A 119 -2.03 -0.94 13.70
CA PRO A 119 -2.36 -0.89 15.12
C PRO A 119 -3.45 -1.90 15.52
N LEU A 120 -4.19 -2.48 14.56
CA LEU A 120 -5.26 -3.43 14.83
C LEU A 120 -5.04 -4.74 14.06
N PRO A 121 -5.43 -5.91 14.61
CA PRO A 121 -5.84 -6.11 16.02
C PRO A 121 -4.70 -5.79 16.98
N GLY A 122 -4.98 -5.38 18.22
CA GLY A 122 -3.95 -4.83 19.10
C GLY A 122 -4.28 -4.92 20.58
N ALA A 123 -3.27 -5.08 21.44
CA ALA A 123 -3.42 -5.03 22.89
C ALA A 123 -3.08 -3.63 23.44
N TYR A 124 -4.05 -3.03 24.12
CA TYR A 124 -4.02 -1.69 24.68
C TYR A 124 -4.28 -1.74 26.18
N GLU A 125 -3.87 -0.68 26.88
CA GLU A 125 -4.04 -0.60 28.34
C GLU A 125 -4.91 0.61 28.69
N ARG A 126 -5.73 0.52 29.74
CA ARG A 126 -6.58 1.62 30.21
C ARG A 126 -5.79 2.88 30.56
N ARG A 127 -4.54 2.75 31.02
CA ARG A 127 -3.64 3.90 31.23
C ARG A 127 -3.38 4.76 29.99
N MET A 128 -3.66 4.23 28.78
CA MET A 128 -3.49 4.96 27.52
C MET A 128 -4.66 5.91 27.22
N ILE A 129 -5.76 5.87 28.01
CA ILE A 129 -6.96 6.71 27.81
C ILE A 129 -6.59 8.20 27.71
N ALA A 130 -5.84 8.73 28.68
CA ALA A 130 -5.50 10.16 28.70
C ALA A 130 -4.66 10.59 27.48
N GLU A 131 -3.74 9.74 27.04
CA GLU A 131 -2.93 9.99 25.85
C GLU A 131 -3.78 9.93 24.57
N LEU A 132 -4.70 8.98 24.49
CA LEU A 132 -5.59 8.83 23.34
C LEU A 132 -6.59 9.99 23.25
N GLU A 133 -7.12 10.46 24.38
CA GLU A 133 -7.95 11.68 24.46
C GLU A 133 -7.18 12.91 23.99
N ARG A 134 -5.95 13.09 24.45
CA ARG A 134 -5.08 14.21 24.04
C ARG A 134 -4.83 14.20 22.53
N ARG A 135 -4.54 13.03 21.94
CA ARG A 135 -4.31 12.88 20.50
C ARG A 135 -5.57 13.20 19.69
N LEU A 136 -6.71 12.65 20.10
CA LEU A 136 -7.98 12.88 19.43
C LEU A 136 -8.40 14.35 19.51
N ALA A 137 -8.20 15.01 20.65
CA ALA A 137 -8.44 16.45 20.79
C ALA A 137 -7.54 17.30 19.89
N ALA A 138 -6.33 16.82 19.58
CA ALA A 138 -5.40 17.44 18.63
C ALA A 138 -5.69 17.06 17.15
N GLY A 139 -6.74 16.28 16.86
CA GLY A 139 -7.08 15.80 15.52
C GLY A 139 -6.25 14.61 15.02
N GLU A 140 -5.39 14.02 15.87
CA GLU A 140 -4.63 12.81 15.57
C GLU A 140 -5.53 11.58 15.76
N ARG A 141 -6.09 11.09 14.66
CA ARG A 141 -7.04 9.95 14.65
C ARG A 141 -6.37 8.58 14.54
N SER A 142 -5.04 8.52 14.53
CA SER A 142 -4.26 7.31 14.34
C SER A 142 -3.88 6.68 15.67
N LEU A 143 -4.00 5.35 15.77
CA LEU A 143 -3.49 4.58 16.92
C LEU A 143 -1.99 4.28 16.80
N ARG A 144 -1.33 4.66 15.70
CA ARG A 144 0.10 4.38 15.49
C ARG A 144 0.94 5.18 16.49
N GLY A 145 1.95 4.52 17.05
CA GLY A 145 2.86 5.14 18.02
C GLY A 145 2.21 5.38 19.39
N LEU A 146 1.00 4.88 19.66
CA LEU A 146 0.40 4.89 20.99
C LEU A 146 1.14 3.94 21.94
N ILE A 147 1.52 2.76 21.42
CA ILE A 147 2.43 1.83 22.12
C ILE A 147 3.87 2.31 21.88
N GLY A 148 4.49 2.87 22.93
CA GLY A 148 5.72 3.65 22.86
C GLY A 148 6.98 2.93 22.37
N ALA A 149 7.97 3.75 21.98
CA ALA A 149 9.22 3.40 21.32
C ALA A 149 10.28 2.63 22.16
N ASN A 150 9.90 1.92 23.22
CA ASN A 150 10.80 0.97 23.91
C ASN A 150 10.78 -0.41 23.22
N LEU A 151 11.03 -0.34 21.92
CA LEU A 151 10.79 -1.40 20.96
C LEU A 151 11.88 -2.49 20.94
N ARG A 152 12.99 -2.37 21.67
CA ARG A 152 14.05 -3.40 21.60
C ARG A 152 13.74 -4.69 22.34
N ASP A 153 12.97 -4.61 23.43
CA ASP A 153 12.73 -5.74 24.32
C ASP A 153 11.36 -6.41 24.13
N ARG A 154 10.41 -5.70 23.51
CA ARG A 154 9.06 -6.20 23.21
C ARG A 154 8.90 -6.67 21.75
N ARG A 155 9.66 -6.10 20.79
CA ARG A 155 9.65 -6.53 19.36
C ARG A 155 10.11 -7.98 19.16
N ARG A 156 11.03 -8.50 19.99
CA ARG A 156 11.57 -9.87 19.84
C ARG A 156 10.60 -10.96 20.30
N ARG A 157 9.66 -10.65 21.20
CA ARG A 157 8.69 -11.62 21.75
C ARG A 157 7.49 -11.83 20.81
N ALA A 158 6.90 -10.76 20.26
CA ALA A 158 5.80 -10.88 19.28
C ALA A 158 6.22 -11.53 17.95
N ALA A 159 7.45 -11.26 17.48
CA ALA A 159 7.98 -11.81 16.21
C ALA A 159 8.15 -13.35 16.21
N ARG A 160 8.29 -13.97 17.40
CA ARG A 160 8.40 -15.44 17.55
C ARG A 160 7.04 -16.15 17.67
N ILE A 161 5.98 -15.45 18.07
CA ILE A 161 4.69 -16.08 18.33
C ILE A 161 3.77 -16.05 17.09
N LEU A 162 3.84 -14.98 16.30
CA LEU A 162 3.12 -14.87 15.01
C LEU A 162 3.78 -15.65 13.86
N SER A 163 5.03 -16.08 14.02
CA SER A 163 5.68 -16.98 13.06
C SER A 163 5.21 -18.44 13.21
N GLY A 164 4.60 -18.82 14.34
CA GLY A 164 4.02 -20.16 14.54
C GLY A 164 2.55 -20.27 14.06
N ALA A 165 1.71 -19.27 14.37
CA ALA A 165 0.29 -19.31 14.01
C ALA A 165 0.00 -19.05 12.51
N MET A 166 0.91 -18.39 11.78
CA MET A 166 0.78 -18.19 10.34
C MET A 166 1.47 -19.26 9.48
N ARG A 167 2.11 -20.27 10.11
CA ARG A 167 2.79 -21.35 9.37
C ARG A 167 1.89 -22.52 8.97
N LEU A 168 0.59 -22.48 9.28
CA LEU A 168 -0.33 -23.57 8.95
C LEU A 168 -1.71 -23.08 8.44
N ALA A 169 -1.73 -22.14 7.50
CA ALA A 169 -2.79 -22.07 6.48
C ALA A 169 -2.25 -22.46 5.08
N ARG A 170 -1.03 -22.98 5.05
CA ARG A 170 -0.29 -23.38 3.85
C ARG A 170 0.38 -24.71 4.17
N PHE A 171 -0.22 -25.84 3.76
CA PHE A 171 0.45 -27.05 3.25
C PHE A 171 -0.54 -28.22 3.09
N VAL A 172 -0.96 -28.47 1.86
CA VAL A 172 -1.05 -29.79 1.21
C VAL A 172 -0.30 -29.53 -0.11
N LEU A 173 0.85 -30.09 -0.49
CA LEU A 173 1.47 -31.41 -0.33
C LEU A 173 3.02 -31.26 -0.30
N LEU A 174 3.71 -32.28 0.23
CA LEU A 174 5.11 -32.36 0.68
C LEU A 174 6.22 -32.62 -0.39
N LEU A 175 7.45 -32.14 -0.07
CA LEU A 175 8.88 -32.57 -0.24
C LEU A 175 9.28 -33.87 -1.02
N PRO A 176 10.60 -34.18 -1.32
CA PRO A 176 11.88 -33.51 -0.93
C PRO A 176 13.07 -33.40 -1.96
N LEU A 177 13.97 -32.45 -1.65
CA LEU A 177 15.47 -32.49 -1.57
C LEU A 177 16.37 -32.92 -2.76
N VAL A 178 17.40 -32.13 -3.08
CA VAL A 178 18.85 -32.49 -3.12
C VAL A 178 19.71 -31.20 -3.06
N LEU A 179 20.70 -31.19 -2.17
CA LEU A 179 21.80 -30.21 -2.07
C LEU A 179 22.94 -30.59 -3.03
N VAL A 180 23.57 -29.63 -3.70
CA VAL A 180 25.00 -29.70 -4.07
C VAL A 180 25.64 -28.32 -3.88
N ALA A 181 26.80 -28.32 -3.23
CA ALA A 181 27.67 -27.19 -2.96
C ALA A 181 28.77 -27.05 -4.02
N GLY A 182 29.36 -25.86 -4.12
CA GLY A 182 30.56 -25.54 -4.90
C GLY A 182 30.33 -24.30 -5.78
N GLY A 183 31.19 -23.31 -5.87
CA GLY A 183 32.54 -23.10 -5.34
C GLY A 183 32.99 -21.68 -5.72
N CYS A 184 34.07 -21.25 -5.09
CA CYS A 184 34.70 -19.93 -5.19
C CYS A 184 35.14 -19.54 -6.62
N GLY A 185 35.37 -18.24 -6.82
CA GLY A 185 36.19 -17.75 -7.92
C GLY A 185 36.10 -16.24 -8.10
N GLY A 186 36.73 -15.47 -7.21
CA GLY A 186 37.00 -14.06 -7.45
C GLY A 186 38.22 -13.90 -8.35
N SER A 187 38.14 -12.99 -9.32
CA SER A 187 39.33 -12.40 -9.94
C SER A 187 39.02 -10.98 -10.38
N THR A 188 39.71 -10.05 -9.73
CA THR A 188 39.86 -8.64 -10.06
C THR A 188 40.65 -8.52 -11.36
N ALA A 189 40.13 -7.78 -12.33
CA ALA A 189 40.89 -7.33 -13.49
C ALA A 189 40.71 -5.82 -13.64
N THR A 190 41.84 -5.13 -13.52
CA THR A 190 42.02 -3.68 -13.62
C THR A 190 41.75 -3.21 -15.06
N GLU A 191 40.83 -2.26 -15.22
CA GLU A 191 40.55 -1.57 -16.49
C GLU A 191 41.61 -0.48 -16.76
N THR A 192 42.12 -0.47 -18.00
CA THR A 192 42.97 0.59 -18.53
C THR A 192 42.09 1.62 -19.24
N GLU A 193 42.08 2.86 -18.74
CA GLU A 193 41.37 4.00 -19.33
C GLU A 193 41.86 4.30 -20.75
N THR A 194 40.93 4.34 -21.70
CA THR A 194 41.10 5.01 -22.99
C THR A 194 40.02 6.08 -23.09
N THR A 195 40.42 7.35 -23.05
CA THR A 195 39.54 8.52 -23.13
C THR A 195 38.93 8.66 -24.52
N LEU A 196 37.64 8.33 -24.64
CA LEU A 196 36.77 8.69 -25.76
C LEU A 196 36.02 9.99 -25.42
N PRO A 197 35.64 10.79 -26.45
CA PRO A 197 34.97 12.09 -26.25
C PRO A 197 33.66 11.95 -25.48
N THR A 198 33.38 12.90 -24.58
CA THR A 198 32.20 12.95 -23.70
C THR A 198 30.91 12.94 -24.52
N VAL A 199 30.33 11.75 -24.69
CA VAL A 199 28.95 11.57 -25.13
C VAL A 199 28.06 12.10 -24.00
N GLY A 200 27.15 13.04 -24.30
CA GLY A 200 26.18 13.53 -23.32
C GLY A 200 25.48 12.36 -22.65
N GLN A 201 25.61 12.25 -21.32
CA GLN A 201 25.17 11.09 -20.57
C GLN A 201 23.63 11.08 -20.55
N LYS A 202 23.02 10.31 -21.45
CA LYS A 202 21.58 10.08 -21.46
C LYS A 202 21.19 9.22 -20.26
N THR A 203 20.17 9.66 -19.53
CA THR A 203 19.62 8.94 -18.38
C THR A 203 18.15 8.63 -18.63
N GLU A 204 17.73 7.41 -18.29
CA GLU A 204 16.32 7.00 -18.32
C GLU A 204 15.60 7.58 -17.10
N VAL A 205 14.51 8.31 -17.32
CA VAL A 205 13.67 8.91 -16.29
C VAL A 205 12.20 8.57 -16.52
N ARG A 206 11.36 8.79 -15.51
CA ARG A 206 9.90 8.66 -15.66
C ARG A 206 9.30 10.00 -16.02
N VAL A 207 8.32 10.03 -16.91
CA VAL A 207 7.37 11.14 -17.03
C VAL A 207 5.95 10.61 -16.86
N TYR A 208 5.07 11.41 -16.27
CA TYR A 208 3.72 10.98 -15.93
C TYR A 208 2.68 11.68 -16.81
N TRP A 209 1.97 10.91 -17.62
CA TRP A 209 0.81 11.36 -18.39
C TRP A 209 -0.48 10.82 -17.80
N LEU A 210 -1.60 11.24 -18.37
CA LEU A 210 -2.91 10.79 -17.96
C LEU A 210 -3.38 9.62 -18.83
N ARG A 211 -3.86 8.58 -18.18
CA ARG A 211 -4.62 7.47 -18.79
C ARG A 211 -5.92 7.34 -18.01
N ASP A 212 -7.05 7.47 -18.71
CA ASP A 212 -8.39 7.47 -18.11
C ASP A 212 -8.48 8.47 -16.93
N GLY A 213 -7.91 9.66 -17.13
CA GLY A 213 -7.89 10.76 -16.16
C GLY A 213 -6.92 10.61 -14.97
N ARG A 214 -6.11 9.53 -14.93
CA ARG A 214 -5.19 9.25 -13.83
C ARG A 214 -3.73 9.20 -14.27
N VAL A 215 -2.81 9.60 -13.39
CA VAL A 215 -1.37 9.60 -13.69
C VAL A 215 -0.84 8.19 -13.97
N TRP A 216 0.05 8.10 -14.95
CA TRP A 216 0.68 6.87 -15.42
C TRP A 216 2.12 7.14 -15.88
N PRO A 217 3.11 6.38 -15.38
CA PRO A 217 4.50 6.59 -15.73
C PRO A 217 4.85 5.94 -17.07
N VAL A 218 5.73 6.60 -17.80
CA VAL A 218 6.40 6.07 -19.00
C VAL A 218 7.88 6.40 -18.94
N SER A 219 8.67 5.69 -19.73
CA SER A 219 10.11 5.94 -19.84
C SER A 219 10.41 7.07 -20.81
N ARG A 220 11.39 7.91 -20.47
CA ARG A 220 12.02 8.89 -21.37
C ARG A 220 13.52 8.90 -21.18
N GLU A 221 14.24 9.05 -22.29
CA GLU A 221 15.67 9.38 -22.25
C GLU A 221 15.84 10.89 -22.17
N VAL A 222 16.67 11.32 -21.23
CA VAL A 222 16.98 12.73 -21.01
C VAL A 222 18.48 12.94 -21.11
N ASP A 223 18.88 13.93 -21.89
CA ASP A 223 20.24 14.47 -21.85
C ASP A 223 20.45 15.25 -20.54
N THR A 224 21.46 14.86 -19.77
CA THR A 224 21.72 15.44 -18.44
C THR A 224 22.60 16.69 -18.48
N THR A 225 23.12 17.09 -19.64
CA THR A 225 24.04 18.24 -19.82
C THR A 225 23.46 19.56 -19.30
N GLY A 226 22.12 19.74 -19.37
CA GLY A 226 21.40 20.91 -18.86
C GLY A 226 20.72 20.72 -17.49
N GLY A 227 21.06 19.64 -16.78
CA GLY A 227 20.40 19.22 -15.54
C GLY A 227 19.22 18.28 -15.79
N ILE A 228 19.21 17.14 -15.08
CA ILE A 228 18.24 16.05 -15.27
C ILE A 228 16.79 16.50 -15.06
N VAL A 229 16.54 17.42 -14.13
CA VAL A 229 15.19 17.92 -13.82
C VAL A 229 14.61 18.70 -15.00
N ASN A 230 15.38 19.65 -15.55
CA ASN A 230 14.95 20.46 -16.70
C ASN A 230 14.72 19.60 -17.93
N GLY A 231 15.65 18.68 -18.22
CA GLY A 231 15.50 17.76 -19.33
C GLY A 231 14.28 16.83 -19.17
N THR A 232 13.96 16.42 -17.95
CA THR A 232 12.76 15.60 -17.66
C THR A 232 11.47 16.38 -17.91
N VAL A 233 11.40 17.65 -17.50
CA VAL A 233 10.21 18.47 -17.78
C VAL A 233 10.10 18.79 -19.26
N ALA A 234 11.21 19.01 -19.96
CA ALA A 234 11.19 19.12 -21.42
C ALA A 234 10.55 17.88 -22.08
N GLN A 235 10.86 16.67 -21.59
CA GLN A 235 10.22 15.45 -22.08
C GLN A 235 8.72 15.36 -21.71
N LEU A 236 8.33 15.84 -20.53
CA LEU A 236 6.92 15.92 -20.14
C LEU A 236 6.11 16.83 -21.09
N LEU A 237 6.74 17.94 -21.52
CA LEU A 237 6.15 18.96 -22.40
C LEU A 237 5.99 18.51 -23.85
N LEU A 238 6.86 17.64 -24.34
CA LEU A 238 6.69 17.02 -25.67
C LEU A 238 5.39 16.19 -25.77
N GLY A 239 4.86 15.76 -24.62
CA GLY A 239 3.65 14.95 -24.55
C GLY A 239 3.84 13.50 -25.00
N PRO A 240 2.74 12.72 -25.02
CA PRO A 240 2.78 11.32 -25.42
C PRO A 240 3.12 11.14 -26.90
N SER A 241 3.94 10.13 -27.20
CA SER A 241 4.18 9.64 -28.57
C SER A 241 2.95 8.95 -29.15
N ASP A 242 2.91 8.75 -30.47
CA ASP A 242 1.79 8.07 -31.13
C ASP A 242 1.60 6.62 -30.68
N LYS A 243 2.70 5.94 -30.31
CA LYS A 243 2.67 4.61 -29.70
C LYS A 243 1.96 4.63 -28.34
N GLU A 244 2.16 5.68 -27.54
CA GLU A 244 1.52 5.81 -26.22
C GLU A 244 0.07 6.28 -26.32
N LYS A 245 -0.25 7.16 -27.29
CA LYS A 245 -1.64 7.53 -27.59
C LYS A 245 -2.44 6.31 -28.04
N SER A 246 -1.92 5.51 -28.97
CA SER A 246 -2.60 4.33 -29.48
C SER A 246 -2.60 3.15 -28.49
N GLY A 247 -1.45 2.85 -27.88
CA GLY A 247 -1.27 1.68 -27.02
C GLY A 247 -1.68 1.87 -25.56
N LEU A 248 -1.65 3.10 -25.04
CA LEU A 248 -1.99 3.41 -23.64
C LEU A 248 -3.16 4.38 -23.50
N LYS A 249 -3.65 4.99 -24.59
CA LYS A 249 -4.60 6.11 -24.55
C LYS A 249 -4.06 7.28 -23.71
N ALA A 250 -2.74 7.48 -23.75
CA ALA A 250 -2.08 8.52 -22.97
C ALA A 250 -2.45 9.92 -23.48
N THR A 251 -2.71 10.83 -22.55
CA THR A 251 -3.06 12.23 -22.81
C THR A 251 -2.26 13.16 -21.91
N SER A 252 -2.04 14.40 -22.33
CA SER A 252 -1.41 15.44 -21.50
C SER A 252 -2.43 16.53 -21.20
N ALA A 253 -2.49 16.95 -19.93
CA ALA A 253 -3.19 18.15 -19.50
C ALA A 253 -2.23 19.35 -19.34
N ILE A 254 -0.93 19.16 -19.57
CA ILE A 254 0.07 20.23 -19.45
C ILE A 254 -0.16 21.26 -20.55
N PRO A 255 -0.48 22.52 -20.21
CA PRO A 255 -0.65 23.57 -21.21
C PRO A 255 0.71 24.05 -21.75
N ASP A 256 0.69 24.61 -22.97
CA ASP A 256 1.89 25.18 -23.61
C ASP A 256 2.54 26.28 -22.77
N SER A 257 1.81 26.92 -21.86
CA SER A 257 2.37 27.91 -20.93
C SER A 257 3.47 27.36 -20.02
N VAL A 258 3.50 26.05 -19.75
CA VAL A 258 4.56 25.39 -18.97
C VAL A 258 5.84 25.20 -19.80
N SER A 259 5.77 25.28 -21.13
CA SER A 259 6.95 25.09 -22.01
C SER A 259 8.06 26.11 -21.81
N LYS A 260 7.74 27.26 -21.20
CA LYS A 260 8.66 28.34 -20.86
C LYS A 260 8.90 28.46 -19.35
N ALA A 261 8.40 27.52 -18.55
CA ALA A 261 8.51 27.61 -17.11
C ALA A 261 9.94 27.34 -16.66
N GLU A 262 10.52 28.29 -15.94
CA GLU A 262 11.78 28.08 -15.23
C GLU A 262 11.53 27.21 -14.00
N ILE A 263 12.41 26.23 -13.80
CA ILE A 263 12.36 25.33 -12.66
C ILE A 263 13.61 25.52 -11.83
N ASP A 264 13.40 25.86 -10.57
CA ASP A 264 14.46 26.00 -9.59
C ASP A 264 14.24 24.95 -8.49
N VAL A 265 15.27 24.14 -8.23
CA VAL A 265 15.23 23.12 -7.19
C VAL A 265 16.15 23.55 -6.06
N SER A 266 15.56 23.96 -4.95
CA SER A 266 16.30 24.30 -3.74
C SER A 266 15.57 23.78 -2.51
N SER A 267 16.31 23.44 -1.45
CA SER A 267 15.72 23.01 -0.18
C SER A 267 14.69 21.88 -0.31
N ARG A 268 14.92 20.96 -1.25
CA ARG A 268 14.03 19.83 -1.60
C ARG A 268 12.65 20.22 -2.15
N VAL A 269 12.49 21.45 -2.64
CA VAL A 269 11.28 21.94 -3.30
C VAL A 269 11.61 22.32 -4.74
N ALA A 270 10.83 21.83 -5.70
CA ALA A 270 10.91 22.27 -7.08
C ALA A 270 9.91 23.42 -7.31
N ARG A 271 10.40 24.65 -7.42
CA ARG A 271 9.58 25.83 -7.75
C ARG A 271 9.46 25.97 -9.25
N VAL A 272 8.22 25.97 -9.74
CA VAL A 272 7.92 26.07 -11.17
C VAL A 272 7.26 27.41 -11.44
N LYS A 273 7.96 28.29 -12.18
CA LYS A 273 7.46 29.62 -12.55
C LYS A 273 6.50 29.51 -13.73
N THR A 274 5.21 29.46 -13.45
CA THR A 274 4.14 29.36 -14.46
C THR A 274 2.87 30.05 -13.97
N GLY A 275 1.91 30.27 -14.87
CA GLY A 275 0.54 30.66 -14.54
C GLY A 275 -0.24 29.55 -13.83
N ASP A 276 -1.53 29.78 -13.59
CA ASP A 276 -2.40 28.76 -12.99
C ASP A 276 -2.44 27.51 -13.87
N LEU A 277 -2.39 26.34 -13.22
CA LEU A 277 -2.43 25.05 -13.89
C LEU A 277 -3.69 24.29 -13.49
N PRO A 278 -4.33 23.58 -14.43
CA PRO A 278 -5.41 22.68 -14.07
C PRO A 278 -4.87 21.57 -13.16
N ARG A 279 -5.72 21.06 -12.26
CA ARG A 279 -5.33 20.05 -11.26
C ARG A 279 -4.68 18.80 -11.89
N ALA A 280 -5.13 18.41 -13.08
CA ALA A 280 -4.56 17.30 -13.82
C ALA A 280 -3.12 17.59 -14.31
N ALA A 281 -2.83 18.80 -14.77
CA ALA A 281 -1.47 19.23 -15.11
C ALA A 281 -0.56 19.25 -13.88
N LEU A 282 -1.07 19.75 -12.75
CA LEU A 282 -0.34 19.73 -11.47
C LEU A 282 0.02 18.30 -11.05
N SER A 283 -0.91 17.33 -11.18
CA SER A 283 -0.59 15.94 -10.85
C SER A 283 0.53 15.36 -11.71
N GLN A 284 0.54 15.64 -13.01
CA GLN A 284 1.57 15.16 -13.93
C GLN A 284 2.95 15.75 -13.58
N LEU A 285 2.98 17.06 -13.30
CA LEU A 285 4.18 17.78 -12.91
C LEU A 285 4.73 17.28 -11.57
N VAL A 286 3.85 17.14 -10.56
CA VAL A 286 4.21 16.69 -9.22
C VAL A 286 4.77 15.28 -9.25
N TYR A 287 4.10 14.33 -9.90
CA TYR A 287 4.60 12.96 -10.00
C TYR A 287 5.94 12.87 -10.73
N THR A 288 6.09 13.65 -11.80
CA THR A 288 7.33 13.71 -12.60
C THR A 288 8.50 14.28 -11.80
N LEU A 289 8.31 15.36 -11.05
CA LEU A 289 9.40 16.02 -10.32
C LEU A 289 9.75 15.31 -9.00
N THR A 290 8.75 14.80 -8.27
CA THR A 290 8.96 14.08 -7.00
C THR A 290 9.48 12.65 -7.17
N GLN A 291 9.78 12.22 -8.40
CA GLN A 291 10.54 10.99 -8.61
C GLN A 291 11.99 11.11 -8.14
N PHE A 292 12.52 12.34 -8.13
CA PHE A 292 13.90 12.60 -7.76
C PHE A 292 14.00 12.66 -6.24
N PRO A 293 14.91 11.90 -5.60
CA PRO A 293 15.08 11.91 -4.15
C PRO A 293 15.46 13.29 -3.57
N THR A 294 15.85 14.24 -4.42
CA THR A 294 16.17 15.62 -4.08
C THR A 294 14.94 16.55 -4.11
N VAL A 295 13.75 16.05 -4.43
CA VAL A 295 12.50 16.84 -4.54
C VAL A 295 11.38 16.16 -3.75
N ASP A 296 11.00 16.75 -2.62
CA ASP A 296 9.90 16.27 -1.78
C ASP A 296 8.55 16.86 -2.20
N SER A 297 8.55 18.07 -2.76
CA SER A 297 7.33 18.79 -3.16
C SER A 297 7.58 19.71 -4.35
N VAL A 298 6.49 20.10 -5.01
CA VAL A 298 6.48 21.05 -6.13
C VAL A 298 5.66 22.26 -5.74
N GLU A 299 6.23 23.44 -5.92
CA GLU A 299 5.55 24.70 -5.66
C GLU A 299 5.18 25.38 -6.97
N VAL A 300 3.89 25.76 -7.09
CA VAL A 300 3.34 26.53 -8.21
C VAL A 300 2.54 27.69 -7.63
N LYS A 301 2.90 28.92 -8.03
CA LYS A 301 2.30 30.17 -7.53
C LYS A 301 2.23 30.25 -6.00
N GLY A 302 3.32 29.90 -5.33
CA GLY A 302 3.42 29.97 -3.87
C GLY A 302 2.64 28.90 -3.09
N LYS A 303 1.98 27.96 -3.79
CA LYS A 303 1.34 26.80 -3.17
C LYS A 303 2.18 25.55 -3.42
N SER A 304 2.51 24.84 -2.34
CA SER A 304 3.22 23.57 -2.39
C SER A 304 2.28 22.38 -2.54
N TYR A 305 2.71 21.41 -3.33
CA TYR A 305 1.98 20.19 -3.68
C TYR A 305 2.88 18.97 -3.57
N THR A 306 2.30 17.87 -3.10
CA THR A 306 2.91 16.54 -2.97
C THR A 306 2.07 15.51 -3.72
N ARG A 307 2.57 14.28 -3.88
CA ARG A 307 1.78 13.19 -4.49
C ARG A 307 0.47 12.92 -3.73
N ALA A 308 0.45 13.13 -2.41
CA ALA A 308 -0.74 12.93 -1.57
C ALA A 308 -1.89 13.88 -1.92
N ASP A 309 -1.59 15.06 -2.47
CA ASP A 309 -2.60 16.03 -2.89
C ASP A 309 -3.38 15.59 -4.15
N PHE A 310 -3.00 14.47 -4.79
CA PHE A 310 -3.60 13.98 -6.05
C PHE A 310 -4.01 12.50 -5.96
N GLU A 311 -4.37 12.00 -4.77
CA GLU A 311 -4.83 10.61 -4.59
C GLU A 311 -6.06 10.29 -5.47
N ASP A 312 -6.93 11.28 -5.72
CA ASP A 312 -8.08 11.21 -6.63
C ASP A 312 -7.69 11.00 -8.10
N LEU A 313 -6.51 11.50 -8.50
CA LEU A 313 -5.96 11.37 -9.85
C LEU A 313 -4.90 10.26 -9.94
N THR A 314 -4.77 9.42 -8.92
CA THR A 314 -3.79 8.34 -8.87
C THR A 314 -4.49 6.99 -8.97
N PRO A 315 -4.04 6.05 -9.82
CA PRO A 315 -4.57 4.70 -9.82
C PRO A 315 -4.44 4.05 -8.43
N LEU A 316 -5.43 3.28 -7.99
CA LEU A 316 -5.32 2.57 -6.72
C LEU A 316 -4.20 1.54 -6.72
N ILE A 317 -3.78 1.05 -7.89
CA ILE A 317 -2.54 0.29 -8.06
C ILE A 317 -1.72 1.00 -9.14
N LEU A 318 -0.64 1.65 -8.73
CA LEU A 318 0.28 2.36 -9.61
C LEU A 318 1.59 1.58 -9.71
N VAL A 319 1.84 0.99 -10.87
CA VAL A 319 3.10 0.30 -11.18
C VAL A 319 4.09 1.32 -11.75
N GLU A 320 5.26 1.46 -11.12
CA GLU A 320 6.33 2.39 -11.52
C GLU A 320 7.59 1.68 -12.03
N SER A 321 7.64 0.35 -11.89
CA SER A 321 8.55 -0.56 -12.57
C SER A 321 7.87 -1.93 -12.74
N PRO A 322 7.99 -2.60 -13.90
CA PRO A 322 8.54 -2.09 -15.15
C PRO A 322 7.65 -1.00 -15.76
N LEU A 323 8.21 -0.20 -16.67
CA LEU A 323 7.47 0.82 -17.43
C LEU A 323 6.86 0.22 -18.71
N PRO A 324 5.79 0.82 -19.27
CA PRO A 324 5.18 0.34 -20.51
C PRO A 324 6.17 0.15 -21.66
N PHE A 325 5.96 -0.91 -22.44
CA PHE A 325 6.75 -1.33 -23.59
C PHE A 325 8.20 -1.72 -23.29
N ARG A 326 8.60 -1.76 -22.02
CA ARG A 326 9.95 -2.18 -21.62
C ARG A 326 10.15 -3.65 -21.94
N GLN A 327 11.36 -3.98 -22.40
CA GLN A 327 11.80 -5.36 -22.52
C GLN A 327 12.12 -5.94 -21.15
N VAL A 328 11.56 -7.11 -20.84
CA VAL A 328 11.74 -7.79 -19.56
C VAL A 328 12.04 -9.27 -19.76
N THR A 329 12.89 -9.82 -18.91
CA THR A 329 13.26 -11.24 -18.83
C THR A 329 12.85 -11.81 -17.46
N SER A 330 12.95 -13.12 -17.31
CA SER A 330 12.71 -13.79 -16.03
C SER A 330 13.97 -13.73 -15.16
N PRO A 331 13.89 -13.33 -13.87
CA PRO A 331 12.68 -12.90 -13.17
C PRO A 331 12.27 -11.45 -13.46
N LEU A 332 10.96 -11.21 -13.54
CA LEU A 332 10.39 -9.87 -13.59
C LEU A 332 10.36 -9.26 -12.18
N HIS A 333 11.01 -8.11 -11.99
CA HIS A 333 10.87 -7.29 -10.79
C HIS A 333 9.85 -6.18 -11.03
N ALA A 334 8.92 -6.00 -10.09
CA ALA A 334 7.89 -4.97 -10.19
C ALA A 334 7.73 -4.19 -8.88
N THR A 335 7.69 -2.87 -8.99
CA THR A 335 7.60 -1.94 -7.86
C THR A 335 6.60 -0.83 -8.15
N GLY A 336 6.08 -0.24 -7.08
CA GLY A 336 5.13 0.85 -7.19
C GLY A 336 4.41 1.12 -5.88
N THR A 337 3.22 1.70 -5.97
CA THR A 337 2.38 2.03 -4.82
C THR A 337 0.95 1.57 -5.02
N ALA A 338 0.28 1.25 -3.91
CA ALA A 338 -1.11 0.82 -3.93
C ALA A 338 -1.90 1.39 -2.74
N ASN A 339 -3.20 1.58 -2.95
CA ASN A 339 -4.18 1.95 -1.93
C ASN A 339 -5.43 1.06 -2.11
N THR A 340 -5.24 -0.24 -1.91
CA THR A 340 -6.27 -1.27 -2.06
C THR A 340 -6.81 -1.72 -0.71
N PHE A 341 -7.93 -2.45 -0.72
CA PHE A 341 -8.46 -3.07 0.48
C PHE A 341 -7.46 -4.06 1.09
N GLU A 342 -7.31 -4.03 2.42
CA GLU A 342 -6.37 -4.88 3.17
C GLU A 342 -4.93 -4.87 2.64
N ALA A 343 -4.53 -3.76 2.00
CA ALA A 343 -3.23 -3.59 1.36
C ALA A 343 -2.89 -4.68 0.33
N THR A 344 -3.88 -5.39 -0.20
CA THR A 344 -3.64 -6.57 -1.05
C THR A 344 -4.18 -6.34 -2.45
N PHE A 345 -3.48 -6.83 -3.45
CA PHE A 345 -3.93 -6.91 -4.84
C PHE A 345 -3.37 -8.15 -5.52
N ASN A 346 -3.83 -8.46 -6.73
CA ASN A 346 -3.39 -9.61 -7.52
C ASN A 346 -2.65 -9.12 -8.76
N TYR A 347 -1.72 -9.94 -9.24
CA TYR A 347 -1.12 -9.77 -10.55
C TYR A 347 -1.27 -11.02 -11.41
N GLU A 348 -1.34 -10.80 -12.71
CA GLU A 348 -1.19 -11.81 -13.75
C GLU A 348 -0.20 -11.28 -14.79
N LEU A 349 0.87 -12.00 -15.03
CA LEU A 349 1.72 -11.81 -16.20
C LEU A 349 1.17 -12.66 -17.34
N ARG A 350 0.80 -12.01 -18.43
CA ARG A 350 0.24 -12.64 -19.62
C ARG A 350 1.24 -12.58 -20.77
N ASP A 351 1.44 -13.70 -21.43
CA ASP A 351 2.30 -13.83 -22.60
C ASP A 351 1.66 -13.20 -23.87
N PRO A 352 2.34 -13.22 -25.02
CA PRO A 352 1.81 -12.65 -26.26
C PRO A 352 0.53 -13.31 -26.78
N ASP A 353 0.27 -14.56 -26.39
CA ASP A 353 -0.93 -15.30 -26.75
C ASP A 353 -2.06 -15.11 -25.70
N GLY A 354 -1.80 -14.30 -24.67
CA GLY A 354 -2.74 -13.95 -23.60
C GLY A 354 -2.80 -14.97 -22.46
N LYS A 355 -1.96 -16.01 -22.48
CA LYS A 355 -1.89 -17.05 -21.45
C LYS A 355 -1.21 -16.50 -20.21
N VAL A 356 -1.76 -16.81 -19.03
CA VAL A 356 -1.15 -16.44 -17.75
C VAL A 356 0.08 -17.32 -17.51
N VAL A 357 1.26 -16.69 -17.47
CA VAL A 357 2.56 -17.36 -17.27
C VAL A 357 3.14 -17.15 -15.87
N ALA A 358 2.62 -16.18 -15.11
CA ALA A 358 2.85 -16.03 -13.68
C ALA A 358 1.66 -15.31 -13.05
N HIS A 359 1.28 -15.66 -11.83
CA HIS A 359 0.28 -14.94 -11.06
C HIS A 359 0.49 -15.16 -9.57
N HIS A 360 0.18 -14.15 -8.77
CA HIS A 360 0.13 -14.26 -7.31
C HIS A 360 -0.61 -13.02 -6.76
N PHE A 361 -0.83 -12.98 -5.44
CA PHE A 361 -1.19 -11.75 -4.74
C PHE A 361 0.04 -11.01 -4.21
N VAL A 362 -0.09 -9.70 -4.01
CA VAL A 362 0.94 -8.81 -3.48
C VAL A 362 0.35 -8.07 -2.30
N THR A 363 1.13 -7.91 -1.25
CA THR A 363 0.77 -7.09 -0.09
C THR A 363 1.63 -5.84 -0.09
N ALA A 364 1.00 -4.68 -0.25
CA ALA A 364 1.62 -3.38 -0.06
C ALA A 364 1.88 -3.09 1.43
N THR A 365 2.77 -2.16 1.73
CA THR A 365 3.13 -1.77 3.10
C THR A 365 2.00 -1.06 3.86
N SER A 366 0.98 -0.59 3.15
CA SER A 366 -0.23 0.04 3.68
C SER A 366 -1.40 -0.12 2.71
N GLY A 367 -2.62 0.04 3.19
CA GLY A 367 -3.84 -0.03 2.39
C GLY A 367 -5.03 0.65 3.08
N SER A 368 -6.22 0.48 2.50
CA SER A 368 -7.50 0.98 3.02
C SER A 368 -7.47 2.45 3.44
N GLY A 369 -7.32 3.34 2.48
CA GLY A 369 -7.33 4.80 2.69
C GLY A 369 -5.95 5.41 2.91
N MET A 370 -4.89 4.58 2.98
CA MET A 370 -3.51 5.04 3.00
C MET A 370 -2.70 4.28 1.96
N ARG A 371 -2.05 5.03 1.07
CA ARG A 371 -1.18 4.48 0.03
C ARG A 371 0.08 3.87 0.64
N GLY A 372 0.39 2.63 0.27
CA GLY A 372 1.63 1.92 0.61
C GLY A 372 2.47 1.62 -0.63
N THR A 373 3.71 1.20 -0.41
CA THR A 373 4.63 0.71 -1.44
C THR A 373 4.52 -0.81 -1.60
N PHE A 374 4.85 -1.33 -2.77
CA PHE A 374 5.04 -2.76 -2.99
C PHE A 374 6.31 -3.04 -3.79
N ASP A 375 6.87 -4.23 -3.60
CA ASP A 375 8.01 -4.78 -4.31
C ASP A 375 7.80 -6.29 -4.42
N PHE A 376 7.75 -6.82 -5.64
CA PHE A 376 7.65 -8.27 -5.86
C PHE A 376 8.46 -8.73 -7.06
N THR A 377 8.75 -10.04 -7.05
CA THR A 377 9.46 -10.73 -8.13
C THR A 377 8.58 -11.85 -8.67
N ALA A 378 8.43 -11.92 -9.99
CA ALA A 378 7.68 -12.95 -10.70
C ALA A 378 8.61 -13.72 -11.63
N ARG A 379 8.76 -15.03 -11.39
CA ARG A 379 9.44 -15.93 -12.33
C ARG A 379 8.44 -16.43 -13.35
N PHE A 380 8.83 -16.44 -14.61
CA PHE A 380 8.00 -16.92 -15.70
C PHE A 380 8.85 -17.63 -16.76
N THR A 381 8.17 -18.39 -17.62
CA THR A 381 8.74 -19.02 -18.82
C THR A 381 7.77 -18.76 -19.96
N ILE A 382 8.29 -18.35 -21.11
CA ILE A 382 7.51 -18.16 -22.35
C ILE A 382 8.10 -19.02 -23.46
N HIS A 383 7.26 -19.44 -24.40
CA HIS A 383 7.70 -20.19 -25.58
C HIS A 383 7.95 -19.28 -26.79
N ARG A 384 7.53 -18.02 -26.70
CA ARG A 384 7.65 -17.02 -27.77
C ARG A 384 7.84 -15.64 -27.16
N SER A 385 8.91 -14.96 -27.57
CA SER A 385 9.12 -13.55 -27.25
C SER A 385 8.11 -12.67 -27.99
N GLY A 386 7.60 -11.63 -27.34
CA GLY A 386 6.57 -10.77 -27.92
C GLY A 386 5.94 -9.80 -26.93
N MET A 387 4.96 -9.03 -27.40
CA MET A 387 4.19 -8.12 -26.56
C MET A 387 3.23 -8.89 -25.66
N GLY A 388 3.55 -8.99 -24.38
CA GLY A 388 2.66 -9.45 -23.31
C GLY A 388 2.19 -8.28 -22.45
N LYS A 389 1.68 -8.58 -21.26
CA LYS A 389 1.32 -7.56 -20.27
C LYS A 389 1.33 -8.05 -18.84
N LEU A 390 1.73 -7.17 -17.93
CA LEU A 390 1.47 -7.31 -16.50
C LEU A 390 0.11 -6.67 -16.20
N VAL A 391 -0.83 -7.48 -15.73
CA VAL A 391 -2.15 -7.02 -15.28
C VAL A 391 -2.16 -7.05 -13.76
N VAL A 392 -2.45 -5.92 -13.13
CA VAL A 392 -2.66 -5.82 -11.68
C VAL A 392 -4.09 -5.41 -11.41
N PHE A 393 -4.71 -6.01 -10.40
CA PHE A 393 -6.11 -5.76 -10.07
C PHE A 393 -6.40 -6.13 -8.62
N GLU A 394 -7.43 -5.50 -8.06
CA GLU A 394 -8.02 -5.88 -6.79
C GLU A 394 -9.23 -6.77 -7.05
N LEU A 395 -9.48 -7.75 -6.17
CA LEU A 395 -10.71 -8.53 -6.21
C LEU A 395 -11.71 -7.84 -5.28
N SER A 396 -12.88 -7.49 -5.80
CA SER A 396 -13.96 -6.91 -5.00
C SER A 396 -14.32 -7.86 -3.87
N ALA A 397 -14.30 -7.37 -2.64
CA ALA A 397 -14.71 -8.16 -1.48
C ALA A 397 -16.20 -8.51 -1.51
N GLU A 398 -17.01 -7.73 -2.25
CA GLU A 398 -18.45 -7.94 -2.39
C GLU A 398 -18.79 -9.16 -3.29
N ASN A 399 -18.07 -9.32 -4.40
CA ASN A 399 -18.48 -10.24 -5.47
C ASN A 399 -17.33 -10.92 -6.23
N GLY A 400 -16.09 -10.73 -5.80
CA GLY A 400 -14.91 -11.32 -6.43
C GLY A 400 -14.60 -10.80 -7.84
N LYS A 401 -15.30 -9.77 -8.34
CA LYS A 401 -14.99 -9.18 -9.65
C LYS A 401 -13.65 -8.44 -9.59
N ARG A 402 -12.93 -8.43 -10.71
CA ARG A 402 -11.72 -7.62 -10.86
C ARG A 402 -12.11 -6.14 -10.90
N ILE A 403 -11.56 -5.38 -9.98
CA ILE A 403 -11.71 -3.93 -9.88
C ILE A 403 -10.32 -3.28 -9.83
N HIS A 404 -10.27 -1.96 -10.01
CA HIS A 404 -9.02 -1.18 -9.98
C HIS A 404 -7.93 -1.74 -10.91
N LEU A 405 -8.34 -2.26 -12.06
CA LEU A 405 -7.48 -2.93 -13.02
C LEU A 405 -6.52 -1.93 -13.67
N ALA A 406 -5.24 -2.29 -13.69
CA ALA A 406 -4.18 -1.59 -14.41
C ALA A 406 -3.40 -2.59 -15.27
N GLU A 407 -3.15 -2.23 -16.53
CA GLU A 407 -2.38 -3.04 -17.48
C GLU A 407 -1.10 -2.31 -17.89
N VAL A 408 0.04 -2.96 -17.70
CA VAL A 408 1.34 -2.52 -18.19
C VAL A 408 1.71 -3.42 -19.38
N PRO A 409 1.66 -2.92 -20.64
CA PRO A 409 2.14 -3.69 -21.78
C PRO A 409 3.66 -3.84 -21.70
N LEU A 410 4.18 -5.04 -21.95
CA LEU A 410 5.60 -5.37 -21.80
C LEU A 410 6.10 -6.19 -22.98
N GLN A 411 7.35 -5.97 -23.37
CA GLN A 411 8.02 -6.82 -24.35
C GLN A 411 8.67 -7.98 -23.60
N LEU A 412 8.05 -9.15 -23.59
CA LEU A 412 8.59 -10.32 -22.91
C LEU A 412 9.65 -11.01 -23.80
N SER A 413 10.78 -11.34 -23.19
CA SER A 413 11.86 -12.12 -23.79
C SER A 413 12.10 -13.41 -23.01
N GLY A 414 12.21 -14.52 -23.73
CA GLY A 414 12.42 -15.87 -23.19
C GLY A 414 13.87 -16.20 -22.89
#